data_AF-A0A388JJX1-F1
#
_entry.id   AF-A0A388JJX1-F1
#
_cell.length_a   1.000
_cell.length_b   1.000
_cell.length_c   1.000
_cell.angle_alpha   90.00
_cell.angle_beta   90.00
_cell.angle_gamma   90.00
#
_symmetry.space_group_name_H-M   'P 1'
#
loop_
_entity.id
_entity.type
_entity.pdbx_description
1 polymer ?
#
loop_
_entity_poly.entity_id
_entity_poly.type
_entity_poly.pdbx_seq_one_letter_code
_entity_poly.pdbx_strand_id
1 'polypeptide(L)'
;MPALSVPLILVGPGTGCAPFRSFIEERSALLVPDVNQPLSTGDVPVSAISAQAGRPAVGPVFFFFGCRNEKGDFLYREEWERHCSDAGVLCNERGGGFAVAFSRDQSSKVYVQHKIRADRERLWRLLQNGAHIYVAGSASKMPAAVSAAFKDVVAEESGMAKVQATKWIEEMERGGRYHVESWS
;
A
#
# COMPACT_ATOMS: atom_id res chain seq x y z
N MET A 1 -0.40 14.65 2.79
CA MET A 1 -1.15 13.38 2.93
C MET A 1 -2.60 13.63 2.55
N PRO A 2 -3.24 12.75 1.76
CA PRO A 2 -4.67 12.85 1.48
C PRO A 2 -5.49 12.61 2.76
N ALA A 3 -6.80 12.88 2.69
CA ALA A 3 -7.70 12.57 3.79
C ALA A 3 -7.59 11.09 4.22
N LEU A 4 -7.83 10.83 5.51
CA LEU A 4 -7.65 9.50 6.10
C LEU A 4 -8.49 8.41 5.44
N SER A 5 -9.67 8.76 4.91
CA SER A 5 -10.57 7.86 4.19
C SER A 5 -10.06 7.44 2.81
N VAL A 6 -9.08 8.18 2.25
CA VAL A 6 -8.54 7.89 0.93
C VAL A 6 -7.62 6.66 0.99
N PRO A 7 -7.77 5.67 0.09
CA PRO A 7 -6.87 4.53 0.05
C PRO A 7 -5.43 4.92 -0.31
N LEU A 8 -4.45 4.19 0.21
CA LEU A 8 -3.03 4.39 -0.11
C LEU A 8 -2.42 3.14 -0.75
N ILE A 9 -1.61 3.35 -1.78
CA ILE A 9 -0.71 2.34 -2.34
C ILE A 9 0.72 2.85 -2.14
N LEU A 10 1.49 2.16 -1.32
CA LEU A 10 2.84 2.54 -0.92
C LEU A 10 3.84 1.60 -1.59
N VAL A 11 4.92 2.12 -2.18
CA VAL A 11 5.96 1.32 -2.84
C VAL A 11 7.33 1.80 -2.39
N GLY A 12 7.98 1.04 -1.51
CA GLY A 12 9.21 1.48 -0.84
C GLY A 12 10.21 0.36 -0.60
N PRO A 13 10.95 -0.09 -1.63
CA PRO A 13 12.01 -1.08 -1.43
C PRO A 13 13.23 -0.51 -0.68
N GLY A 14 13.87 -1.35 0.14
CA GLY A 14 15.01 -0.98 0.96
C GLY A 14 14.69 0.19 1.90
N THR A 15 15.61 1.15 2.01
CA THR A 15 15.40 2.37 2.82
C THR A 15 14.28 3.27 2.30
N GLY A 16 13.74 3.00 1.11
CA GLY A 16 12.51 3.59 0.59
C GLY A 16 11.29 3.41 1.49
N CYS A 17 11.30 2.43 2.41
CA CYS A 17 10.21 2.21 3.35
C CYS A 17 10.13 3.26 4.48
N ALA A 18 11.20 4.02 4.74
CA ALA A 18 11.30 4.91 5.88
C ALA A 18 10.13 5.91 6.01
N PRO A 19 9.74 6.69 4.96
CA PRO A 19 8.59 7.59 5.07
C PRO A 19 7.27 6.83 5.31
N PHE A 20 7.16 5.61 4.80
CA PHE A 20 5.93 4.82 4.89
C PHE A 20 5.69 4.22 6.26
N ARG A 21 6.74 4.08 7.09
CA ARG A 21 6.59 3.73 8.50
C ARG A 21 5.67 4.72 9.21
N SER A 22 5.97 6.01 9.10
CA SER A 22 5.14 7.06 9.71
C SER A 22 3.73 7.10 9.14
N PHE A 23 3.56 6.86 7.83
CA PHE A 23 2.25 6.85 7.16
C PHE A 23 1.34 5.73 7.71
N ILE A 24 1.92 4.54 7.89
CA ILE A 24 1.24 3.36 8.41
C ILE A 24 0.91 3.57 9.89
N GLU A 25 1.85 4.07 10.70
CA GLU A 25 1.63 4.34 12.12
C GLU A 25 0.55 5.40 12.37
N GLU A 26 0.56 6.50 11.61
CA GLU A 26 -0.47 7.56 11.69
C GLU A 26 -1.87 6.99 11.47
N ARG A 27 -2.03 6.14 10.45
CA ARG A 27 -3.32 5.48 10.17
C ARG A 27 -3.67 4.42 11.20
N SER A 28 -2.68 3.70 11.72
CA SER A 28 -2.87 2.63 12.69
C SER A 28 -3.35 3.17 14.03
N ALA A 29 -2.80 4.30 14.48
CA ALA A 29 -3.22 4.97 15.71
C ALA A 29 -4.72 5.32 15.74
N LEU A 30 -5.35 5.50 14.57
CA LEU A 30 -6.76 5.82 14.43
C LEU A 30 -7.67 4.58 14.37
N LEU A 31 -7.08 3.39 14.19
CA LEU A 31 -7.78 2.11 14.23
C LEU A 31 -7.81 1.47 15.63
N VAL A 32 -6.94 1.88 16.55
CA VAL A 32 -6.87 1.32 17.91
C VAL A 32 -8.17 1.66 18.67
N PRO A 33 -8.92 0.68 19.20
CA PRO A 33 -10.08 0.93 20.05
C PRO A 33 -9.71 1.84 21.23
N ASP A 34 -10.59 2.75 21.62
CA ASP A 34 -10.33 3.64 22.76
C ASP A 34 -10.20 2.81 24.04
N VAL A 35 -8.99 2.69 24.57
CA VAL A 35 -8.71 1.95 25.82
C VAL A 35 -9.34 2.62 27.05
N ASN A 36 -9.82 3.86 26.92
CA ASN A 36 -10.51 4.59 27.98
C ASN A 36 -12.05 4.60 27.82
N GLN A 37 -12.60 3.93 26.81
CA GLN A 37 -14.03 3.61 26.78
C GLN A 37 -14.25 2.17 27.30
N PRO A 38 -15.13 1.97 28.30
CA PRO A 38 -15.40 0.63 28.79
C PRO A 38 -15.94 -0.23 27.64
N LEU A 39 -15.31 -1.39 27.41
CA LEU A 39 -15.85 -2.41 26.51
C LEU A 39 -17.23 -2.79 27.05
N SER A 40 -18.29 -2.46 26.30
CA SER A 40 -19.60 -3.04 26.55
C SER A 40 -19.51 -4.53 26.19
N THR A 41 -19.48 -5.37 27.21
CA THR A 41 -19.44 -6.83 27.10
C THR A 41 -20.73 -7.30 26.43
N GLY A 42 -20.66 -7.60 25.14
CA GLY A 42 -21.76 -8.20 24.40
C GLY A 42 -21.47 -8.23 22.91
N ASP A 43 -21.02 -9.38 22.41
CA ASP A 43 -21.09 -9.86 21.03
C ASP A 43 -21.20 -8.79 19.92
N VAL A 44 -20.22 -7.89 19.86
CA VAL A 44 -20.13 -6.93 18.75
C VAL A 44 -19.28 -7.57 17.65
N PRO A 45 -19.82 -7.88 16.46
CA PRO A 45 -19.03 -8.43 15.37
C PRO A 45 -17.94 -7.43 14.97
N VAL A 46 -16.73 -7.93 14.66
CA VAL A 46 -15.54 -7.13 14.28
C VAL A 46 -15.83 -6.16 13.12
N SER A 47 -16.82 -6.49 12.27
CA SER A 47 -17.32 -5.62 11.20
C SER A 47 -17.97 -4.31 11.67
N ALA A 48 -18.35 -4.20 12.95
CA ALA A 48 -18.99 -3.01 13.52
C ALA A 48 -18.01 -2.04 14.21
N ILE A 49 -16.72 -2.38 14.34
CA ILE A 49 -15.71 -1.47 14.93
C ILE A 49 -15.52 -0.20 14.06
N SER A 50 -15.87 -0.27 12.77
CA SER A 50 -15.79 0.87 11.84
C SER A 50 -16.87 1.94 12.05
N ALA A 51 -17.86 1.72 12.93
CA ALA A 51 -19.00 2.62 13.13
C ALA A 51 -19.14 3.10 14.59
N GLN A 52 -18.05 3.16 15.36
CA GLN A 52 -18.07 3.93 16.62
C GLN A 52 -18.21 5.42 16.28
N ALA A 53 -19.38 5.98 16.62
CA ALA A 53 -19.82 7.33 16.29
C ALA A 53 -18.73 8.37 16.60
N GLY A 54 -18.19 8.98 15.54
CA GLY A 54 -17.26 10.12 15.63
C GLY A 54 -15.82 9.85 15.18
N ARG A 55 -15.42 8.60 14.87
CA ARG A 55 -14.09 8.33 14.31
C ARG A 55 -14.08 8.45 12.78
N PRO A 56 -13.07 9.13 12.19
CA PRO A 56 -12.96 9.21 10.73
C PRO A 56 -12.69 7.82 10.15
N ALA A 57 -13.37 7.48 9.06
CA ALA A 57 -13.08 6.25 8.32
C ALA A 57 -11.63 6.26 7.83
N VAL A 58 -10.89 5.18 8.09
CA VAL A 58 -9.52 4.99 7.61
C VAL A 58 -9.56 4.15 6.35
N GLY A 59 -9.10 4.71 5.24
CA GLY A 59 -9.00 4.02 3.96
C GLY A 59 -7.93 2.93 3.99
N PRO A 60 -8.08 1.87 3.17
CA PRO A 60 -7.13 0.76 3.12
C PRO A 60 -5.73 1.21 2.71
N VAL A 61 -4.71 0.52 3.23
CA VAL A 61 -3.31 0.74 2.86
C VAL A 61 -2.75 -0.56 2.28
N PHE A 62 -2.23 -0.48 1.05
CA PHE A 62 -1.51 -1.57 0.40
C PHE A 62 -0.03 -1.19 0.27
N PHE A 63 0.86 -1.95 0.91
CA PHE A 63 2.29 -1.65 0.92
C PHE A 63 3.10 -2.72 0.16
N PHE A 64 3.91 -2.26 -0.80
CA PHE A 64 4.91 -3.05 -1.50
C PHE A 64 6.29 -2.75 -0.96
N PHE A 65 6.89 -3.74 -0.29
CA PHE A 65 8.28 -3.70 0.17
C PHE A 65 9.15 -4.63 -0.68
N GLY A 66 10.44 -4.34 -0.74
CA GLY A 66 11.38 -5.23 -1.39
C GLY A 66 12.78 -5.08 -0.83
N CYS A 67 13.49 -6.20 -0.70
CA CYS A 67 14.86 -6.24 -0.23
C CYS A 67 15.62 -7.40 -0.90
N ARG A 68 16.86 -7.66 -0.48
CA ARG A 68 17.66 -8.76 -1.04
C ARG A 68 17.15 -10.10 -0.54
N ASN A 69 17.06 -10.26 0.77
CA ASN A 69 16.80 -11.55 1.42
C ASN A 69 15.90 -11.36 2.65
N GLU A 70 14.99 -12.30 2.87
CA GLU A 70 14.10 -12.29 4.03
C GLU A 70 14.85 -12.28 5.37
N LYS A 71 15.91 -13.09 5.48
CA LYS A 71 16.71 -13.23 6.72
C LYS A 71 17.83 -12.20 6.86
N GLY A 72 17.96 -11.29 5.90
CA GLY A 72 19.09 -10.36 5.82
C GLY A 72 18.67 -8.92 6.06
N ASP A 73 18.03 -8.32 5.07
CA ASP A 73 17.77 -6.88 5.00
C ASP A 73 16.27 -6.56 4.97
N PHE A 74 15.46 -7.40 5.61
CA PHE A 74 14.04 -7.17 5.79
C PHE A 74 13.77 -6.17 6.92
N LEU A 75 13.90 -4.89 6.58
CA LEU A 75 13.70 -3.77 7.51
C LEU A 75 12.29 -3.76 8.11
N TYR A 76 12.21 -3.58 9.44
CA TYR A 76 10.96 -3.45 10.22
C TYR A 76 9.97 -4.62 10.07
N ARG A 77 10.45 -5.83 9.79
CA ARG A 77 9.63 -7.03 9.58
C ARG A 77 8.50 -7.20 10.59
N GLU A 78 8.84 -7.20 11.89
CA GLU A 78 7.87 -7.40 12.97
C GLU A 78 6.79 -6.32 13.02
N GLU A 79 7.12 -5.08 12.64
CA GLU A 79 6.17 -3.97 12.61
C GLU A 79 5.19 -4.14 11.45
N TRP A 80 5.69 -4.47 10.25
CA TRP A 80 4.83 -4.74 9.10
C TRP A 80 3.89 -5.93 9.34
N GLU A 81 4.41 -7.01 9.91
CA GLU A 81 3.63 -8.19 10.27
C GLU A 81 2.54 -7.85 11.29
N ARG A 82 2.81 -6.98 12.28
CA ARG A 82 1.81 -6.50 13.22
C ARG A 82 0.67 -5.75 12.53
N HIS A 83 0.98 -4.89 11.56
CA HIS A 83 -0.03 -4.13 10.81
C HIS A 83 -0.84 -4.98 9.82
N CYS A 84 -0.44 -6.23 9.56
CA CYS A 84 -1.19 -7.20 8.77
C CYS A 84 -2.28 -7.94 9.55
N SER A 85 -2.29 -7.86 10.89
CA SER A 85 -3.33 -8.45 11.73
C SER A 85 -4.72 -7.89 11.43
N ASP A 86 -5.79 -8.56 11.87
CA ASP A 86 -7.19 -8.20 11.55
C ASP A 86 -7.59 -6.77 11.98
N ALA A 87 -6.90 -6.24 13.00
CA ALA A 87 -7.07 -4.87 13.49
C ALA A 87 -6.15 -3.84 12.79
N GLY A 88 -5.16 -4.31 12.02
CA GLY A 88 -4.13 -3.47 11.41
C GLY A 88 -4.53 -2.84 10.08
N VAL A 89 -3.82 -1.77 9.71
CA VAL A 89 -4.09 -0.98 8.48
C VAL A 89 -3.71 -1.71 7.19
N LEU A 90 -2.86 -2.74 7.25
CA LEU A 90 -2.45 -3.56 6.11
C LEU A 90 -3.28 -4.86 6.02
N CYS A 91 -4.33 -5.00 6.85
CA CYS A 91 -5.20 -6.18 6.85
C CYS A 91 -5.87 -6.40 5.48
N ASN A 92 -5.79 -7.64 4.97
CA ASN A 92 -6.42 -8.01 3.70
C ASN A 92 -7.96 -7.89 3.76
N GLU A 93 -8.59 -8.22 4.89
CA GLU A 93 -10.05 -8.16 5.04
C GLU A 93 -10.58 -6.72 5.02
N ARG A 94 -9.73 -5.75 5.37
CA ARG A 94 -10.02 -4.31 5.29
C ARG A 94 -9.72 -3.73 3.91
N GLY A 95 -9.29 -4.55 2.95
CA GLY A 95 -8.87 -4.12 1.61
C GLY A 95 -7.44 -3.60 1.52
N GLY A 96 -6.68 -3.67 2.62
CA GLY A 96 -5.25 -3.38 2.64
C GLY A 96 -4.43 -4.57 2.14
N GLY A 97 -3.12 -4.49 2.36
CA GLY A 97 -2.23 -5.62 2.08
C GLY A 97 -0.76 -5.28 2.27
N PHE A 98 0.04 -6.32 2.39
CA PHE A 98 1.50 -6.21 2.43
C PHE A 98 2.12 -7.24 1.49
N ALA A 99 2.82 -6.77 0.47
CA ALA A 99 3.48 -7.61 -0.52
C ALA A 99 4.99 -7.38 -0.50
N VAL A 100 5.75 -8.46 -0.33
CA VAL A 100 7.20 -8.40 -0.17
C VAL A 100 7.91 -9.08 -1.33
N ALA A 101 8.87 -8.37 -1.93
CA ALA A 101 9.73 -8.88 -2.99
C ALA A 101 11.15 -9.13 -2.49
N PHE A 102 11.53 -10.39 -2.31
CA PHE A 102 12.92 -10.80 -2.06
C PHE A 102 13.62 -11.07 -3.39
N SER A 103 14.69 -10.33 -3.67
CA SER A 103 15.38 -10.37 -4.97
C SER A 103 16.51 -11.41 -5.06
N ARG A 104 16.82 -12.12 -3.98
CA ARG A 104 17.94 -13.07 -3.89
C ARG A 104 17.63 -14.36 -3.13
N ASP A 105 16.37 -14.61 -2.73
CA ASP A 105 15.99 -15.85 -2.03
C ASP A 105 15.71 -17.01 -3.00
N GLN A 106 15.71 -16.73 -4.29
CA GLN A 106 15.43 -17.65 -5.40
C GLN A 106 16.33 -17.33 -6.61
N SER A 107 16.35 -18.23 -7.60
CA SER A 107 17.21 -18.10 -8.79
C SER A 107 16.83 -16.92 -9.70
N SER A 108 15.53 -16.63 -9.82
CA SER A 108 15.01 -15.51 -10.60
C SER A 108 14.87 -14.23 -9.77
N LYS A 109 15.09 -13.06 -10.39
CA LYS A 109 14.95 -11.78 -9.69
C LYS A 109 13.48 -11.43 -9.49
N VAL A 110 13.04 -11.31 -8.23
CA VAL A 110 11.72 -10.79 -7.88
C VAL A 110 11.85 -9.39 -7.28
N TYR A 111 11.10 -8.44 -7.85
CA TYR A 111 11.08 -7.03 -7.44
C TYR A 111 9.64 -6.55 -7.21
N VAL A 112 9.49 -5.37 -6.63
CA VAL A 112 8.18 -4.78 -6.29
C VAL A 112 7.27 -4.65 -7.50
N GLN A 113 7.79 -4.32 -8.69
CA GLN A 113 7.00 -4.25 -9.92
C GLN A 113 6.42 -5.61 -10.37
N HIS A 114 7.01 -6.74 -9.95
CA HIS A 114 6.42 -8.06 -10.20
C HIS A 114 5.25 -8.32 -9.25
N LYS A 115 5.37 -7.88 -7.98
CA LYS A 115 4.29 -7.97 -7.00
C LYS A 115 3.11 -7.08 -7.36
N ILE A 116 3.37 -5.86 -7.83
CA ILE A 116 2.33 -4.95 -8.35
C ILE A 116 1.49 -5.63 -9.44
N ARG A 117 2.12 -6.28 -10.42
CA ARG A 117 1.40 -7.01 -11.48
C ARG A 117 0.63 -8.23 -10.97
N ALA A 118 1.17 -8.91 -9.96
CA ALA A 118 0.50 -10.06 -9.35
C ALA A 118 -0.77 -9.64 -8.58
N ASP A 119 -0.79 -8.44 -8.01
CA ASP A 119 -1.90 -7.89 -7.23
C ASP A 119 -2.86 -6.98 -8.03
N ARG A 120 -2.79 -7.04 -9.37
CA ARG A 120 -3.48 -6.10 -10.28
C ARG A 120 -4.97 -5.90 -10.00
N GLU A 121 -5.74 -6.96 -9.72
CA GLU A 121 -7.19 -6.86 -9.45
C GLU A 121 -7.49 -6.08 -8.16
N ARG A 122 -6.66 -6.23 -7.13
CA ARG A 122 -6.80 -5.48 -5.86
C ARG A 122 -6.41 -4.03 -6.06
N LEU A 123 -5.31 -3.79 -6.77
CA LEU A 123 -4.83 -2.45 -7.06
C LEU A 123 -5.81 -1.68 -7.93
N TRP A 124 -6.38 -2.32 -8.95
CA TRP A 124 -7.38 -1.68 -9.80
C TRP A 124 -8.59 -1.18 -9.00
N ARG A 125 -9.12 -2.01 -8.09
CA ARG A 125 -10.20 -1.59 -7.18
C ARG A 125 -9.81 -0.39 -6.31
N LEU A 126 -8.58 -0.36 -5.79
CA LEU A 126 -8.09 0.80 -5.03
C LEU A 126 -8.01 2.05 -5.91
N LEU A 127 -7.49 1.93 -7.14
CA LEU A 127 -7.37 3.03 -8.09
C LEU A 127 -8.73 3.61 -8.49
N GLN A 128 -9.72 2.75 -8.73
CA GLN A 128 -11.10 3.17 -9.00
C GLN A 128 -11.73 3.91 -7.81
N ASN A 129 -11.34 3.55 -6.59
CA ASN A 129 -11.76 4.21 -5.35
C ASN A 129 -10.89 5.42 -4.98
N GLY A 130 -10.15 5.98 -5.95
CA GLY A 130 -9.42 7.23 -5.77
C GLY A 130 -8.12 7.10 -4.98
N ALA A 131 -7.51 5.91 -4.92
CA ALA A 131 -6.25 5.70 -4.22
C ALA A 131 -5.14 6.67 -4.66
N HIS A 132 -4.28 7.02 -3.70
CA HIS A 132 -3.04 7.72 -3.95
C HIS A 132 -1.86 6.73 -3.94
N ILE A 133 -0.98 6.85 -4.92
CA ILE A 133 0.26 6.07 -5.03
C ILE A 133 1.43 6.91 -4.51
N TYR A 134 2.25 6.33 -3.66
CA TYR A 134 3.52 6.89 -3.21
C TYR A 134 4.66 5.92 -3.49
N VAL A 135 5.71 6.40 -4.16
CA VAL A 135 6.90 5.62 -4.52
C VAL A 135 8.12 6.26 -3.89
N ALA A 136 8.92 5.50 -3.14
CA ALA A 136 10.14 5.99 -2.54
C ALA A 136 11.31 5.01 -2.64
N GLY A 137 12.53 5.51 -2.80
CA GLY A 137 13.77 4.71 -2.83
C GLY A 137 14.74 5.10 -3.94
N SER A 138 15.50 4.12 -4.45
CA SER A 138 16.55 4.37 -5.44
C SER A 138 16.01 4.96 -6.76
N ALA A 139 16.55 6.10 -7.18
CA ALA A 139 16.17 6.80 -8.41
C ALA A 139 16.61 6.09 -9.71
N SER A 140 17.40 5.02 -9.62
CA SER A 140 18.06 4.41 -10.80
C SER A 140 17.06 3.77 -11.79
N LYS A 141 16.52 2.60 -11.48
CA LYS A 141 15.60 1.86 -12.37
C LYS A 141 14.22 1.65 -11.77
N MET A 142 14.07 1.86 -10.46
CA MET A 142 12.89 1.48 -9.71
C MET A 142 11.66 2.34 -10.08
N PRO A 143 11.71 3.68 -10.11
CA PRO A 143 10.53 4.49 -10.38
C PRO A 143 9.93 4.21 -11.77
N ALA A 144 10.77 4.08 -12.80
CA ALA A 144 10.33 3.78 -14.15
C ALA A 144 9.68 2.37 -14.24
N ALA A 145 10.27 1.36 -13.58
CA ALA A 145 9.72 0.00 -13.56
C ALA A 145 8.38 -0.09 -12.80
N VAL A 146 8.24 0.69 -11.72
CA VAL A 146 7.00 0.79 -10.94
C VAL A 146 5.91 1.50 -11.74
N SER A 147 6.23 2.64 -12.37
CA SER A 147 5.30 3.36 -13.26
C SER A 147 4.82 2.46 -14.40
N ALA A 148 5.73 1.72 -15.04
CA ALA A 148 5.36 0.76 -16.08
C ALA A 148 4.41 -0.33 -15.56
N ALA A 149 4.65 -0.86 -14.36
CA ALA A 149 3.77 -1.86 -13.77
C ALA A 149 2.37 -1.35 -13.49
N PHE A 150 2.22 -0.11 -12.98
CA PHE A 150 0.89 0.47 -12.80
C PHE A 150 0.18 0.75 -14.12
N LYS A 151 0.91 1.14 -15.18
CA LYS A 151 0.34 1.26 -16.53
C LYS A 151 -0.16 -0.08 -17.06
N ASP A 152 0.59 -1.16 -16.82
CA ASP A 152 0.17 -2.53 -17.16
C ASP A 152 -1.09 -2.92 -16.37
N VAL A 153 -1.14 -2.68 -15.06
CA VAL A 153 -2.33 -2.92 -14.21
C VAL A 153 -3.56 -2.20 -14.76
N VAL A 154 -3.43 -0.91 -15.07
CA VAL A 154 -4.56 -0.13 -15.63
C VAL A 154 -4.98 -0.70 -16.98
N ALA A 155 -4.04 -1.00 -17.89
CA ALA A 155 -4.37 -1.52 -19.22
C ALA A 155 -5.10 -2.88 -19.14
N GLU A 156 -4.57 -3.82 -18.34
CA GLU A 156 -5.11 -5.17 -18.20
C GLU A 156 -6.48 -5.18 -17.54
N GLU A 157 -6.64 -4.44 -16.44
CA GLU A 157 -7.85 -4.52 -15.61
C GLU A 157 -8.99 -3.62 -16.11
N SER A 158 -8.69 -2.56 -16.87
CA SER A 158 -9.71 -1.69 -17.47
C SER A 158 -10.10 -2.09 -18.90
N GLY A 159 -9.30 -2.93 -19.56
CA GLY A 159 -9.43 -3.24 -20.99
C GLY A 159 -9.03 -2.08 -21.92
N MET A 160 -8.47 -1.00 -21.40
CA MET A 160 -8.02 0.14 -22.19
C MET A 160 -6.75 -0.17 -22.98
N ALA A 161 -6.56 0.53 -24.11
CA ALA A 161 -5.30 0.47 -24.84
C ALA A 161 -4.15 1.03 -23.97
N LYS A 162 -2.94 0.51 -24.16
CA LYS A 162 -1.74 0.92 -23.38
C LYS A 162 -1.47 2.43 -23.39
N VAL A 163 -1.80 3.11 -24.49
CA VAL A 163 -1.69 4.58 -24.61
C VAL A 163 -2.67 5.29 -23.68
N GLN A 164 -3.91 4.79 -23.55
CA GLN A 164 -4.91 5.35 -22.63
C GLN A 164 -4.53 5.08 -21.17
N ALA A 165 -4.07 3.86 -20.85
CA ALA A 165 -3.57 3.52 -19.52
C ALA A 165 -2.35 4.39 -19.11
N THR A 166 -1.49 4.73 -20.07
CA THR A 166 -0.38 5.67 -19.85
C THR A 166 -0.90 7.05 -19.46
N LYS A 167 -1.83 7.60 -20.23
CA LYS A 167 -2.46 8.90 -19.93
C LYS A 167 -3.15 8.90 -18.57
N TRP A 168 -3.81 7.80 -18.19
CA TRP A 168 -4.45 7.67 -16.89
C TRP A 168 -3.47 7.88 -15.72
N ILE A 169 -2.30 7.23 -15.78
CA ILE A 169 -1.27 7.40 -14.75
C ILE A 169 -0.67 8.81 -14.77
N GLU A 170 -0.47 9.41 -15.95
CA GLU A 170 0.00 10.80 -16.08
C GLU A 170 -1.01 11.81 -15.51
N GLU A 171 -2.31 11.56 -15.69
CA GLU A 171 -3.38 12.37 -15.09
C GLU A 171 -3.43 12.20 -13.57
N MET A 172 -3.15 11.01 -13.05
CA MET A 172 -3.00 10.80 -11.60
C MET A 172 -1.84 11.61 -11.04
N GLU A 173 -0.69 11.63 -11.72
CA GLU A 173 0.48 12.42 -11.32
C GLU A 173 0.17 13.92 -11.34
N ARG A 174 -0.37 14.43 -12.45
CA ARG A 174 -0.81 15.83 -12.58
C ARG A 174 -1.88 16.22 -11.55
N GLY A 175 -2.74 15.27 -11.18
CA GLY A 175 -3.78 15.43 -10.17
C GLY A 175 -3.32 15.25 -8.72
N GLY A 176 -2.02 15.05 -8.47
CA GLY A 176 -1.50 14.88 -7.11
C GLY A 176 -1.93 13.57 -6.44
N ARG A 177 -2.16 12.51 -7.22
CA ARG A 177 -2.49 11.15 -6.76
C ARG A 177 -1.39 10.12 -7.03
N TYR A 178 -0.31 10.52 -7.69
CA TYR A 178 0.87 9.68 -7.89
C TYR A 178 2.11 10.52 -7.53
N HIS A 179 2.87 10.07 -6.54
CA HIS A 179 4.03 10.80 -6.00
C HIS A 179 5.29 9.92 -6.06
N VAL A 180 6.42 10.53 -6.41
CA VAL A 180 7.72 9.87 -6.44
C VAL A 180 8.74 10.70 -5.66
N GLU A 181 9.34 10.07 -4.65
CA GLU A 181 10.41 10.64 -3.83
C GLU A 181 11.63 9.71 -3.94
N SER A 182 12.56 9.99 -4.86
CA SER A 182 13.67 9.08 -5.13
C SER A 182 15.04 9.76 -5.09
N TRP A 183 16.06 9.03 -4.66
CA TRP A 183 17.43 9.53 -4.49
C TRP A 183 18.49 8.58 -5.07
N SER A 184 19.68 9.12 -5.37
CA SER A 184 20.84 8.42 -5.94
C SER A 184 21.95 8.24 -4.93
#